data_AF-A0A517Y914-F1
#
_entry.id   AF-A0A517Y914-F1
#
_cell.length_a   1.000
_cell.length_b   1.000
_cell.length_c   1.000
_cell.angle_alpha   90.00
_cell.angle_beta   90.00
_cell.angle_gamma   90.00
#
_symmetry.space_group_name_H-M   'P 1'
#
loop_
_entity.id
_entity.type
_entity.pdbx_description
1 polymer ?
#
loop_
_entity_poly.entity_id
_entity_poly.type
_entity_poly.pdbx_seq_one_letter_code
_entity_poly.pdbx_strand_id
1 'polypeptide(L)'
;MPLIACPECQRQVSDQAPACPQCGFPLAVRLPQTVVPPPVATRVSLGSEPSPLQEIAYRQKLLLYALLINILSQLPIWYCFQTTWLWPLGILGFLANAAFGVWCFFKLGRALEMSVPIIAFFAVGLFFPCISLAAMYVFTNRATSALQKAGIKVGLLGANLDTVP
;
A
#
# COMPACT_ATOMS: atom_id res chain seq x y z
N MET A 1 -42.49 16.41 -34.52
CA MET A 1 -42.54 16.66 -33.06
C MET A 1 -41.58 15.70 -32.39
N PRO A 2 -40.49 16.17 -31.77
CA PRO A 2 -39.50 15.29 -31.15
C PRO A 2 -40.02 14.78 -29.79
N LEU A 3 -40.00 13.46 -29.60
CA LEU A 3 -40.31 12.83 -28.32
C LEU A 3 -39.02 12.68 -27.53
N ILE A 4 -39.03 13.09 -26.27
CA ILE A 4 -37.94 12.89 -25.32
C ILE A 4 -38.29 11.75 -24.36
N ALA A 5 -37.29 11.00 -23.90
CA ALA A 5 -37.50 10.00 -22.86
C ALA A 5 -37.54 10.68 -21.48
N CYS A 6 -38.59 10.40 -20.71
CA CYS A 6 -38.65 10.86 -19.32
C CYS A 6 -37.57 10.14 -18.47
N PRO A 7 -36.75 10.85 -17.68
CA PRO A 7 -35.67 10.21 -16.91
C PRO A 7 -36.17 9.29 -15.79
N GLU A 8 -37.38 9.51 -15.29
CA GLU A 8 -37.98 8.70 -14.22
C GLU A 8 -38.63 7.42 -14.74
N CYS A 9 -39.51 7.53 -15.74
CA CYS A 9 -40.32 6.40 -16.22
C CYS A 9 -39.87 5.83 -17.57
N GLN A 10 -38.84 6.42 -18.18
CA GLN A 10 -38.24 6.05 -19.47
C GLN A 10 -39.21 5.99 -20.66
N ARG A 11 -40.43 6.52 -20.51
CA ARG A 11 -41.40 6.60 -21.59
C ARG A 11 -41.22 7.84 -22.45
N GLN A 12 -41.67 7.73 -23.69
CA GLN A 12 -41.61 8.80 -24.67
C GLN A 12 -42.69 9.84 -24.36
N VAL A 13 -42.27 11.07 -24.13
CA VAL A 13 -43.13 12.22 -23.81
C VAL A 13 -42.76 13.35 -24.77
N SER A 14 -43.72 14.20 -25.12
CA SER A 14 -43.44 15.38 -25.92
C SER A 14 -42.51 16.34 -25.17
N ASP A 15 -41.54 16.88 -25.90
CA ASP A 15 -40.59 17.91 -25.48
C ASP A 15 -41.25 19.22 -24.98
N GLN A 16 -42.54 19.43 -25.27
CA GLN A 16 -43.30 20.61 -24.85
C GLN A 16 -44.18 20.36 -23.61
N ALA A 17 -44.23 19.13 -23.09
CA ALA A 17 -45.05 18.83 -21.92
C ALA A 17 -44.43 19.44 -20.65
N PRO A 18 -45.18 20.21 -19.83
CA PRO A 18 -44.65 20.80 -18.61
C PRO A 18 -44.28 19.75 -17.54
N ALA A 19 -44.97 18.61 -17.56
CA ALA A 19 -44.68 17.43 -16.75
C ALA A 19 -44.99 16.15 -17.53
N CYS A 20 -44.33 15.04 -17.16
CA CYS A 20 -44.68 13.73 -17.71
C CYS A 20 -46.10 13.35 -17.25
N PRO A 21 -47.04 13.06 -18.16
CA PRO A 21 -48.41 12.70 -17.81
C PRO A 21 -48.51 11.36 -17.06
N GLN A 22 -47.43 10.57 -17.04
CA GLN A 22 -47.46 9.22 -16.51
C GLN A 22 -46.81 9.06 -15.12
N CYS A 23 -45.79 9.86 -14.81
CA CYS A 23 -45.15 9.85 -13.49
C CYS A 23 -45.23 11.19 -12.75
N GLY A 24 -45.73 12.26 -13.40
CA GLY A 24 -45.82 13.59 -12.80
C GLY A 24 -44.50 14.36 -12.74
N PHE A 25 -43.39 13.81 -13.28
CA PHE A 25 -42.08 14.47 -13.23
C PHE A 25 -42.08 15.79 -14.03
N PRO A 26 -41.66 16.93 -13.45
CA PRO A 26 -41.69 18.23 -14.11
C PRO A 26 -40.57 18.36 -15.16
N LEU A 27 -40.92 18.31 -16.44
CA LEU A 27 -39.99 18.44 -17.57
C LEU A 27 -39.72 19.91 -17.95
N ALA A 28 -40.53 20.85 -17.46
CA ALA A 28 -40.36 22.29 -17.68
C ALA A 28 -39.09 22.87 -17.01
N VAL A 29 -38.56 22.21 -15.99
CA VAL A 29 -37.29 22.59 -15.35
C VAL A 29 -36.17 22.00 -16.20
N ARG A 30 -35.89 22.65 -17.33
CA ARG A 30 -34.72 22.36 -18.15
C ARG A 30 -33.49 22.35 -17.24
N LEU A 31 -32.91 21.16 -17.07
CA LEU A 31 -31.55 20.98 -16.57
C LEU A 31 -30.68 22.04 -17.28
N PRO A 32 -29.90 22.86 -16.55
CA PRO A 32 -28.91 23.70 -17.18
C PRO A 32 -28.06 22.79 -18.04
N GLN A 33 -28.18 22.94 -19.36
CA GLN A 33 -27.21 22.40 -20.29
C GLN A 33 -25.90 23.07 -19.91
N THR A 34 -25.14 22.38 -19.07
CA THR A 34 -23.74 22.70 -18.85
C THR A 34 -23.12 22.44 -20.21
N VAL A 35 -22.98 23.52 -20.97
CA VAL A 35 -22.11 23.62 -22.13
C VAL A 35 -20.84 22.90 -21.72
N VAL A 36 -20.57 21.74 -22.29
CA VAL A 36 -19.29 21.05 -22.12
C VAL A 36 -18.36 21.78 -23.09
N PRO A 37 -17.48 22.70 -22.64
CA PRO A 37 -16.38 23.14 -23.47
C PRO A 37 -15.52 21.91 -23.82
N PRO A 38 -14.86 21.90 -24.99
CA PRO A 38 -14.04 20.77 -25.45
C PRO A 38 -13.06 20.32 -24.37
N PRO A 39 -12.68 19.03 -24.34
CA PRO A 39 -11.86 18.48 -23.27
C PRO A 39 -10.50 19.17 -23.27
N VAL A 40 -10.38 20.24 -22.47
CA VAL A 40 -9.10 20.73 -22.01
C VAL A 40 -8.55 19.58 -21.22
N ALA A 41 -7.63 18.86 -21.85
CA ALA A 41 -6.79 17.88 -21.22
C ALA A 41 -6.14 18.57 -20.02
N THR A 42 -6.76 18.40 -18.85
CA THR A 42 -6.09 18.58 -17.58
C THR A 42 -5.09 17.45 -17.55
N ARG A 43 -3.93 17.69 -18.17
CA ARG A 43 -2.71 16.99 -17.81
C ARG A 43 -2.50 17.38 -16.37
N VAL A 44 -3.00 16.54 -15.46
CA VAL A 44 -2.51 16.51 -14.08
C VAL A 44 -1.00 16.44 -14.23
N SER A 45 -0.35 17.54 -13.88
CA SER A 45 1.08 17.71 -13.98
C SER A 45 1.75 16.57 -13.24
N LEU A 46 2.44 15.72 -13.99
CA LEU A 46 3.60 14.99 -13.51
C LEU A 46 4.57 16.02 -12.93
N GLY A 47 4.57 16.16 -11.61
CA GLY A 47 5.39 17.15 -10.92
C GLY A 47 5.28 17.05 -9.41
N SER A 48 6.16 16.23 -8.83
CA SER A 48 6.78 16.43 -7.52
C SER A 48 5.87 16.59 -6.29
N GLU A 49 5.51 15.48 -5.67
CA GLU A 49 5.93 15.18 -4.29
C GLU A 49 5.67 13.68 -4.05
N PRO A 50 6.66 12.86 -3.63
CA PRO A 50 6.36 11.51 -3.21
C PRO A 50 5.43 11.61 -2.01
N SER A 51 4.16 11.27 -2.21
CA SER A 51 3.20 11.25 -1.11
C SER A 51 3.78 10.38 0.01
N PRO A 52 3.79 10.84 1.28
CA PRO A 52 4.36 10.08 2.40
C PRO A 52 3.72 8.68 2.52
N LEU A 53 2.51 8.51 1.98
CA LEU A 53 1.78 7.26 1.88
C LEU A 53 2.37 6.26 0.87
N GLN A 54 2.85 6.70 -0.30
CA GLN A 54 3.58 5.84 -1.23
C GLN A 54 4.93 5.40 -0.66
N GLU A 55 5.60 6.26 0.10
CA GLU A 55 6.84 5.91 0.79
C GLU A 55 6.60 4.85 1.88
N ILE A 56 5.47 4.94 2.61
CA ILE A 56 5.08 3.91 3.60
C ILE A 56 4.74 2.58 2.92
N ALA A 57 4.02 2.59 1.80
CA ALA A 57 3.66 1.38 1.06
C ALA A 57 4.90 0.69 0.44
N TYR A 58 5.86 1.47 -0.07
CA TYR A 58 7.14 0.93 -0.55
C TYR A 58 7.97 0.31 0.58
N ARG A 59 7.95 0.91 1.78
CA ARG A 59 8.60 0.38 2.98
C ARG A 59 7.98 -0.93 3.47
N GLN A 60 6.69 -1.14 3.27
CA GLN A 60 6.01 -2.41 3.59
C GLN A 60 6.51 -3.57 2.71
N LYS A 61 6.75 -3.32 1.40
CA LYS A 61 7.37 -4.30 0.50
C LYS A 61 8.86 -4.53 0.81
N LEU A 62 9.57 -3.49 1.24
CA LEU A 62 10.97 -3.61 1.66
C LEU A 62 11.13 -4.58 2.85
N LEU A 63 10.20 -4.53 3.80
CA LEU A 63 10.12 -5.46 4.94
C LEU A 63 9.90 -6.91 4.50
N LEU A 64 8.97 -7.14 3.57
CA LEU A 64 8.71 -8.46 3.02
C LEU A 64 9.93 -9.00 2.25
N TYR A 65 10.59 -8.15 1.46
CA TYR A 65 11.83 -8.52 0.78
C TYR A 65 12.97 -8.82 1.75
N ALA A 66 13.14 -8.04 2.82
CA ALA A 66 14.14 -8.31 3.85
C ALA A 66 13.89 -9.65 4.56
N LEU A 67 12.62 -9.97 4.85
CA LEU A 67 12.22 -11.26 5.41
C LEU A 67 12.52 -12.41 4.44
N LEU A 68 12.18 -12.24 3.16
CA LEU A 68 12.40 -13.24 2.12
C LEU A 68 13.90 -13.52 1.94
N ILE A 69 14.72 -12.48 1.86
CA ILE A 69 16.18 -12.59 1.76
C ILE A 69 16.76 -13.30 2.98
N ASN A 70 16.31 -12.94 4.19
CA ASN A 70 16.77 -13.61 5.41
C ASN A 70 16.45 -15.11 5.37
N ILE A 71 15.22 -15.51 5.01
CA ILE A 71 14.84 -16.92 4.90
C ILE A 71 15.62 -17.63 3.80
N LEU A 72 15.75 -17.04 2.60
CA LEU A 72 16.51 -17.63 1.49
C LEU A 72 17.99 -17.82 1.83
N SER A 73 18.57 -16.91 2.63
CA SER A 73 19.98 -16.99 3.03
C SER A 73 20.28 -18.13 4.00
N GLN A 74 19.28 -18.64 4.74
CA GLN A 74 19.52 -19.67 5.76
C GLN A 74 19.80 -21.05 5.18
N LEU A 75 19.17 -21.40 4.05
CA LEU A 75 19.37 -22.70 3.39
C LEU A 75 20.84 -22.96 2.96
N PRO A 76 21.52 -22.04 2.25
CA PRO A 76 22.91 -22.22 1.88
C PRO A 76 23.86 -22.19 3.09
N ILE A 77 23.57 -21.35 4.10
CA ILE A 77 24.37 -21.32 5.35
C ILE A 77 24.29 -22.68 6.06
N TRP A 78 23.08 -23.25 6.19
CA TRP A 78 22.85 -24.56 6.79
C TRP A 78 23.57 -25.68 6.01
N TYR A 79 23.52 -25.64 4.68
CA TYR A 79 24.23 -26.58 3.81
C TYR A 79 25.76 -26.49 3.96
N CYS A 80 26.32 -25.28 4.05
CA CYS A 80 27.75 -25.08 4.30
C CYS A 80 28.17 -25.54 5.71
N PHE A 81 27.30 -25.41 6.71
CA PHE A 81 27.58 -25.83 8.09
C PHE A 81 27.65 -27.36 8.25
N GLN A 82 26.88 -28.12 7.47
CA GLN A 82 26.94 -29.59 7.48
C GLN A 82 28.15 -30.16 6.76
N THR A 83 28.81 -29.36 5.92
CA THR A 83 29.95 -29.79 5.11
C THR A 83 31.25 -29.45 5.84
N THR A 84 31.98 -30.46 6.33
CA THR A 84 33.17 -30.30 7.20
C THR A 84 34.26 -29.38 6.63
N TRP A 85 34.41 -29.32 5.29
CA TRP A 85 35.41 -28.50 4.61
C TRP A 85 34.98 -27.03 4.38
N LEU A 86 33.67 -26.73 4.43
CA LEU A 86 33.10 -25.38 4.19
C LEU A 86 32.57 -24.68 5.43
N TRP A 87 32.70 -25.30 6.62
CA TRP A 87 32.26 -24.72 7.88
C TRP A 87 32.77 -23.27 8.14
N PRO A 88 34.00 -22.85 7.76
CA PRO A 88 34.46 -21.47 8.01
C PRO A 88 33.72 -20.47 7.13
N LEU A 89 33.41 -20.85 5.88
CA LEU A 89 32.58 -20.06 4.98
C LEU A 89 31.15 -19.93 5.52
N GLY A 90 30.62 -21.01 6.13
CA GLY A 90 29.32 -20.99 6.80
C GLY A 90 29.28 -19.99 7.96
N ILE A 91 30.32 -19.95 8.80
CA ILE A 91 30.45 -18.98 9.89
C ILE A 91 30.54 -17.55 9.35
N LEU A 92 31.36 -17.34 8.30
CA LEU A 92 31.49 -16.02 7.67
C LEU A 92 30.15 -15.55 7.10
N GLY A 93 29.40 -16.45 6.45
CA GLY A 93 28.06 -16.18 5.92
C GLY A 93 27.05 -15.87 7.03
N PHE A 94 27.10 -16.59 8.15
CA PHE A 94 26.25 -16.32 9.32
C PHE A 94 26.53 -14.93 9.92
N LEU A 95 27.80 -14.58 10.11
CA LEU A 95 28.20 -13.26 10.62
C LEU A 95 27.78 -12.14 9.67
N ALA A 96 27.94 -12.35 8.36
CA ALA A 96 27.50 -11.40 7.34
C ALA A 96 25.97 -11.23 7.35
N ASN A 97 25.20 -12.32 7.47
CA ASN A 97 23.75 -12.27 7.55
C ASN A 97 23.27 -11.56 8.84
N ALA A 98 23.92 -11.84 9.98
CA ALA A 98 23.63 -11.16 11.24
C ALA A 98 23.92 -9.65 11.15
N ALA A 99 25.07 -9.26 10.58
CA ALA A 99 25.42 -7.86 10.37
C ALA A 99 24.45 -7.16 9.41
N PHE A 100 24.06 -7.81 8.32
CA PHE A 100 23.08 -7.29 7.36
C PHE A 100 21.69 -7.14 8.00
N GLY A 101 21.25 -8.11 8.79
CA GLY A 101 20.00 -8.06 9.53
C GLY A 101 19.94 -6.89 10.50
N VAL A 102 21.00 -6.68 11.28
CA VAL A 102 21.14 -5.53 12.20
C VAL A 102 21.15 -4.22 11.41
N TRP A 103 21.90 -4.12 10.31
CA TRP A 103 21.95 -2.92 9.48
C TRP A 103 20.57 -2.55 8.90
N CYS A 104 19.85 -3.53 8.34
CA CYS A 104 18.48 -3.35 7.85
C CYS A 104 17.53 -2.89 8.97
N PHE A 105 17.61 -3.50 10.16
CA PHE A 105 16.80 -3.11 11.31
C PHE A 105 17.07 -1.68 11.77
N PHE A 106 18.34 -1.28 11.87
CA PHE A 106 18.72 0.08 12.24
C PHE A 106 18.25 1.10 11.20
N LYS A 107 18.46 0.80 9.92
CA LYS A 107 18.03 1.68 8.81
C LYS A 107 16.52 1.85 8.81
N LEU A 108 15.77 0.77 9.00
CA LEU A 108 14.32 0.81 9.03
C LEU A 108 13.78 1.50 10.29
N GLY A 109 14.31 1.18 11.47
CA GLY A 109 13.87 1.76 12.73
C GLY A 109 14.05 3.28 12.77
N ARG A 110 15.15 3.80 12.22
CA ARG A 110 15.35 5.25 12.05
C ARG A 110 14.36 5.86 11.06
N ALA A 111 13.97 5.11 10.03
CA ALA A 111 13.03 5.57 9.03
C ALA A 111 11.59 5.70 9.59
N LEU A 112 11.25 4.93 10.64
CA LEU A 112 9.95 5.00 11.34
C LEU A 112 9.93 5.92 12.57
N GLU A 113 10.95 6.79 12.74
CA GLU A 113 11.06 7.73 13.88
C GLU A 113 10.93 7.05 15.26
N MET A 114 11.26 5.76 15.35
CA MET A 114 11.22 5.04 16.62
C MET A 114 12.42 5.40 17.49
N SER A 115 12.20 5.47 18.80
CA SER A 115 13.25 5.68 19.78
C SER A 115 14.34 4.61 19.65
N VAL A 116 15.58 5.04 19.43
CA VAL A 116 16.81 4.23 19.36
C VAL A 116 16.90 3.10 20.40
N PRO A 117 16.52 3.28 21.69
CA PRO A 117 16.57 2.17 22.66
C PRO A 117 15.69 0.97 22.30
N ILE A 118 14.52 1.20 21.69
CA ILE A 118 13.61 0.11 21.29
C ILE A 118 14.21 -0.67 20.10
N ILE A 119 14.84 0.04 19.17
CA ILE A 119 15.52 -0.56 18.02
C ILE A 119 16.70 -1.41 18.48
N ALA A 120 17.52 -0.90 19.40
CA ALA A 120 18.63 -1.64 19.98
C ALA A 120 18.15 -2.89 20.73
N PHE A 121 17.06 -2.79 21.50
CA PHE A 121 16.48 -3.94 22.21
C PHE A 121 16.03 -5.05 21.24
N PHE A 122 15.33 -4.68 20.16
CA PHE A 122 14.93 -5.64 19.12
C PHE A 122 16.10 -6.19 18.31
N ALA A 123 17.15 -5.40 18.05
CA ALA A 123 18.35 -5.85 17.35
C ALA A 123 19.12 -6.92 18.16
N VAL A 124 19.20 -6.75 19.49
CA VAL A 124 19.74 -7.80 20.39
C VAL A 124 18.81 -9.01 20.42
N GLY A 125 17.49 -8.77 20.39
CA GLY A 125 16.48 -9.81 20.27
C GLY A 125 16.52 -10.61 18.96
N LEU A 126 17.21 -10.13 17.91
CA LEU A 126 17.30 -10.82 16.61
C LEU A 126 17.97 -12.20 16.70
N PHE A 127 18.82 -12.39 17.72
CA PHE A 127 19.45 -13.68 18.03
C PHE A 127 18.45 -14.71 18.57
N PHE A 128 17.29 -14.27 19.06
CA PHE A 128 16.21 -15.14 19.50
C PHE A 128 15.09 -15.16 18.44
N PRO A 129 14.82 -16.31 17.78
CA PRO A 129 13.87 -16.40 16.68
C PRO A 129 12.45 -15.92 17.05
N CYS A 130 12.03 -16.14 18.30
CA CYS A 130 10.73 -15.70 18.80
C CYS A 130 10.63 -14.16 18.94
N ILE A 131 11.71 -13.50 19.37
CA ILE A 131 11.71 -12.04 19.54
C ILE A 131 11.76 -11.34 18.18
N SER A 132 12.52 -11.90 17.22
CA SER A 132 12.56 -11.44 15.84
C SER A 132 11.17 -11.46 15.17
N LEU A 133 10.41 -12.55 15.34
CA LEU A 133 9.04 -12.65 14.83
C LEU A 133 8.10 -11.65 15.50
N ALA A 134 8.19 -11.47 16.82
CA ALA A 134 7.39 -10.50 17.55
C ALA A 134 7.69 -9.05 17.10
N ALA A 135 8.97 -8.72 16.89
CA ALA A 135 9.41 -7.43 16.37
C ALA A 135 8.78 -7.15 15.00
N MET A 136 8.88 -8.13 14.10
CA MET A 136 8.37 -8.03 12.75
C MET A 136 6.84 -7.90 12.74
N TYR A 137 6.15 -8.65 13.61
CA TYR A 137 4.70 -8.58 13.76
C TYR A 137 4.24 -7.22 14.27
N VAL A 138 4.89 -6.67 15.31
CA VAL A 138 4.57 -5.33 15.85
C VAL A 138 4.82 -4.25 14.81
N PHE A 139 5.92 -4.32 14.07
CA PHE A 139 6.21 -3.37 12.98
C PHE A 139 5.17 -3.46 11.87
N THR A 140 4.82 -4.68 11.46
CA THR A 140 3.82 -4.90 10.40
C THR A 140 2.47 -4.35 10.85
N ASN A 141 2.02 -4.67 12.07
CA ASN A 141 0.75 -4.17 12.63
C ASN A 141 0.71 -2.64 12.79
N ARG A 142 1.83 -2.02 13.19
CA ARG A 142 1.92 -0.55 13.27
C ARG A 142 1.83 0.09 11.89
N ALA A 143 2.49 -0.50 10.89
CA ALA A 143 2.42 -0.03 9.52
C ALA A 143 1.00 -0.17 8.94
N THR A 144 0.32 -1.31 9.14
CA THR A 144 -1.09 -1.48 8.70
C THR A 144 -2.04 -0.54 9.43
N SER A 145 -1.86 -0.31 10.74
CA SER A 145 -2.68 0.65 11.50
C SER A 145 -2.51 2.09 11.01
N ALA A 146 -1.29 2.50 10.64
CA ALA A 146 -1.04 3.81 10.08
C ALA A 146 -1.74 3.99 8.71
N LEU A 147 -1.73 2.95 7.88
CA LEU A 147 -2.38 2.94 6.57
C LEU A 147 -3.91 2.92 6.67
N GLN A 148 -4.49 2.20 7.64
CA GLN A 148 -5.93 2.20 7.89
C GLN A 148 -6.44 3.56 8.35
N LYS A 149 -5.68 4.27 9.18
CA LYS A 149 -6.02 5.64 9.61
C LYS A 149 -6.02 6.64 8.45
N ALA A 150 -5.27 6.36 7.39
CA ALA A 150 -5.28 7.13 6.16
C ALA A 150 -6.41 6.74 5.18
N GLY A 151 -7.31 5.82 5.55
CA GLY A 151 -8.45 5.40 4.74
C GLY A 151 -8.11 4.44 3.60
N ILE A 152 -6.87 3.93 3.53
CA ILE A 152 -6.44 3.02 2.46
C ILE A 152 -6.85 1.58 2.79
N LYS A 153 -7.45 0.89 1.81
CA LYS A 153 -7.86 -0.51 1.96
C LYS A 153 -6.64 -1.42 1.92
N VAL A 154 -6.24 -1.95 3.07
CA VAL A 154 -5.14 -2.93 3.21
C VAL A 154 -5.69 -4.35 3.11
N GLY A 155 -5.24 -5.10 2.09
CA GLY A 155 -5.57 -6.51 1.90
C GLY A 155 -4.50 -7.44 2.48
N LEU A 156 -4.69 -8.75 2.32
CA LEU A 156 -3.76 -9.79 2.77
C LEU A 156 -2.34 -9.64 2.18
N LEU A 157 -2.21 -9.00 1.02
CA LEU A 157 -0.95 -8.75 0.31
C LEU A 157 -0.38 -7.32 0.52
N GLY A 158 -0.96 -6.52 1.42
CA GLY A 158 -0.57 -5.14 1.66
C GLY A 158 -1.54 -4.10 1.10
N ALA A 159 -1.15 -2.83 1.16
CA ALA A 159 -1.97 -1.72 0.66
C ALA A 159 -2.15 -1.78 -0.86
N ASN A 160 -3.39 -1.61 -1.32
CA ASN A 160 -3.68 -1.56 -2.74
C ASN A 160 -3.41 -0.15 -3.27
N LEU A 161 -2.32 0.01 -4.04
CA LEU A 161 -1.86 1.30 -4.57
C LEU A 161 -2.88 1.92 -5.54
N ASP A 162 -3.77 1.11 -6.11
CA ASP A 162 -4.81 1.55 -7.05
C ASP A 162 -5.97 2.26 -6.33
N THR A 163 -5.98 2.23 -4.99
CA THR A 163 -6.98 2.92 -4.14
C THR A 163 -6.46 4.22 -3.53
N VAL A 164 -5.22 4.62 -3.86
CA VAL A 164 -4.63 5.87 -3.38
C VAL A 164 -5.09 7.00 -4.32
N PRO A 165 -5.73 8.07 -3.80
CA PRO A 165 -6.25 9.18 -4.60
C PRO A 165 -5.15 10.02 -5.25
#